data_AF-A0A0F9EBV8-F1
#
_entry.id   AF-A0A0F9EBV8-F1
#
_cell.length_a   1.000
_cell.length_b   1.000
_cell.length_c   1.000
_cell.angle_alpha   90.00
_cell.angle_beta   90.00
_cell.angle_gamma   90.00
#
_symmetry.space_group_name_H-M   'P 1'
#
loop_
_entity.id
_entity.type
_entity.pdbx_description
1 polymer ?
#
loop_
_entity_poly.entity_id
_entity_poly.type
_entity_poly.pdbx_seq_one_letter_code
_entity_poly.pdbx_strand_id
1 'polypeptide(L)'
;MQLKTPLVLNTTLNVDVPTQEVLQKLPCGIHRGVMADVEREFSCMVDTLKTAPVNLDDYEIDIKVHMLMKGQYPCIPNWHCDNIPRDGNGNLIYDIALADVEHPMLLWLSGNPTTEFLENPIYLLSSPRNHGELHERLVKDAATYKSKPIPERTWVSMDQLTPHRGRASEENTWRIFIRLTHKNIVTARPVISVVRRHCQVYLPADFHW
;
A
#
# COMPACT_ATOMS: atom_id res chain seq x y z
N MET A 1 18.02 3.24 -13.53
CA MET A 1 16.60 3.38 -13.16
C MET A 1 16.50 4.20 -11.87
N GLN A 2 15.60 5.20 -11.81
CA GLN A 2 15.39 6.00 -10.61
C GLN A 2 14.20 5.45 -9.81
N LEU A 3 14.45 5.10 -8.55
CA LEU A 3 13.43 4.85 -7.55
C LEU A 3 13.02 6.17 -6.90
N LYS A 4 11.73 6.37 -6.74
CA LYS A 4 11.14 7.63 -6.28
C LYS A 4 10.76 7.58 -4.80
N THR A 5 10.40 8.74 -4.28
CA THR A 5 9.88 8.93 -2.92
C THR A 5 8.39 9.26 -2.99
N PRO A 6 7.61 8.92 -1.94
CA PRO A 6 6.22 9.31 -1.88
C PRO A 6 6.07 10.82 -1.73
N LEU A 7 4.88 11.34 -2.07
CA LEU A 7 4.47 12.71 -1.79
C LEU A 7 3.33 12.71 -0.77
N VAL A 8 3.52 13.38 0.36
CA VAL A 8 2.46 13.60 1.35
C VAL A 8 1.56 14.72 0.85
N LEU A 9 0.29 14.43 0.57
CA LEU A 9 -0.59 15.34 -0.17
C LEU A 9 -1.31 16.36 0.72
N ASN A 10 -1.71 15.94 1.92
CA ASN A 10 -2.54 16.73 2.81
C ASN A 10 -1.91 16.85 4.20
N THR A 11 -2.46 17.74 5.03
CA THR A 11 -2.27 17.66 6.48
C THR A 11 -3.00 16.44 7.05
N THR A 12 -2.65 16.03 8.26
CA THR A 12 -3.38 14.98 8.99
C THR A 12 -4.88 15.27 9.01
N LEU A 13 -5.67 14.31 8.55
CA LEU A 13 -7.10 14.42 8.45
C LEU A 13 -7.74 14.14 9.81
N ASN A 14 -8.66 15.00 10.21
CA ASN A 14 -9.50 14.77 11.37
C ASN A 14 -10.75 13.96 10.96
N VAL A 15 -10.52 12.69 10.61
CA VAL A 15 -11.58 11.71 10.33
C VAL A 15 -11.64 10.71 11.47
N ASP A 16 -12.87 10.35 11.86
CA ASP A 16 -13.09 9.35 12.89
C ASP A 16 -12.63 7.97 12.39
N VAL A 17 -11.82 7.31 13.20
CA VAL A 17 -11.43 5.93 12.96
C VAL A 17 -12.45 5.02 13.65
N PRO A 18 -13.01 4.00 12.96
CA PRO A 18 -13.96 3.07 13.56
C PRO A 18 -13.42 2.42 14.84
N THR A 19 -14.30 2.21 15.83
CA THR A 19 -13.92 1.53 17.08
C THR A 19 -13.61 0.06 16.85
N GLN A 20 -12.93 -0.58 17.80
CA GLN A 20 -12.66 -2.01 17.75
C GLN A 20 -13.94 -2.85 17.60
N GLU A 21 -15.03 -2.50 18.28
CA GLU A 21 -16.30 -3.22 18.19
C GLU A 21 -16.92 -3.15 16.79
N VAL A 22 -16.67 -2.06 16.05
CA VAL A 22 -17.07 -1.92 14.65
C VAL A 22 -16.15 -2.79 13.79
N LEU A 23 -14.84 -2.65 13.94
CA LEU A 23 -13.85 -3.38 13.12
C LEU A 23 -13.98 -4.90 13.22
N GLN A 24 -14.33 -5.43 14.40
CA GLN A 24 -14.56 -6.86 14.63
C GLN A 24 -15.74 -7.44 13.83
N LYS A 25 -16.66 -6.59 13.36
CA LYS A 25 -17.86 -7.00 12.60
C LYS A 25 -17.69 -6.82 11.09
N LEU A 26 -16.66 -6.11 10.65
CA LEU A 26 -16.39 -5.87 9.24
C LEU A 26 -15.74 -7.10 8.58
N PRO A 27 -15.86 -7.25 7.25
CA PRO A 27 -14.96 -8.11 6.49
C PRO A 27 -13.49 -7.71 6.74
N CYS A 28 -12.56 -8.60 6.43
CA CYS A 28 -11.13 -8.26 6.52
C CYS A 28 -10.68 -7.26 5.44
N GLY A 29 -11.46 -7.06 4.38
CA GLY A 29 -11.15 -6.03 3.38
C GLY A 29 -12.03 -6.01 2.14
N ILE A 30 -11.76 -4.99 1.33
CA ILE A 30 -12.18 -4.83 -0.07
C ILE A 30 -10.94 -4.99 -0.93
N HIS A 31 -11.04 -5.74 -2.02
CA HIS A 31 -9.98 -5.88 -3.01
C HIS A 31 -10.48 -5.43 -4.37
N ARG A 32 -9.86 -4.39 -4.92
CA ARG A 32 -10.21 -3.81 -6.24
C ARG A 32 -11.71 -3.52 -6.37
N GLY A 33 -12.30 -2.96 -5.32
CA GLY A 33 -13.71 -2.55 -5.32
C GLY A 33 -13.91 -1.13 -5.84
N VAL A 34 -15.17 -0.71 -5.85
CA VAL A 34 -15.58 0.67 -6.14
C VAL A 34 -16.31 1.28 -4.94
N MET A 35 -16.66 2.56 -5.01
CA MET A 35 -17.36 3.25 -3.90
C MET A 35 -18.65 2.56 -3.47
N ALA A 36 -19.43 2.00 -4.40
CA ALA A 36 -20.63 1.24 -4.06
C ALA A 36 -20.35 -0.02 -3.21
N ASP A 37 -19.18 -0.64 -3.36
CA ASP A 37 -18.77 -1.77 -2.51
C ASP A 37 -18.39 -1.29 -1.10
N VAL A 38 -17.74 -0.12 -1.01
CA VAL A 38 -17.42 0.52 0.27
C VAL A 38 -18.69 0.89 1.01
N GLU A 39 -19.64 1.55 0.36
CA GLU A 39 -20.90 1.96 0.99
C GLU A 39 -21.67 0.76 1.56
N ARG A 40 -21.60 -0.39 0.87
CA ARG A 40 -22.27 -1.62 1.29
C ARG A 40 -21.55 -2.34 2.44
N GLU A 41 -20.23 -2.46 2.36
CA GLU A 41 -19.46 -3.38 3.22
C GLU A 41 -18.61 -2.65 4.29
N PHE A 42 -18.28 -1.38 4.06
CA PHE A 42 -17.39 -0.54 4.86
C PHE A 42 -17.93 0.90 4.95
N SER A 43 -19.23 1.06 5.24
CA SER A 43 -19.90 2.38 5.30
C SER A 43 -19.19 3.35 6.25
N CYS A 44 -18.58 2.85 7.32
CA CYS A 44 -17.78 3.64 8.27
C CYS A 44 -16.51 4.27 7.68
N MET A 45 -16.09 3.86 6.46
CA MET A 45 -14.92 4.39 5.77
C MET A 45 -15.25 5.38 4.65
N VAL A 46 -16.54 5.59 4.34
CA VAL A 46 -16.98 6.45 3.23
C VAL A 46 -16.47 7.89 3.39
N ASP A 47 -16.57 8.45 4.59
CA ASP A 47 -16.13 9.83 4.83
C ASP A 47 -14.62 9.97 4.69
N THR A 48 -13.85 8.96 5.12
CA THR A 48 -12.39 8.93 4.90
C THR A 48 -12.07 8.90 3.41
N LEU A 49 -12.74 8.07 2.62
CA LEU A 49 -12.52 7.98 1.17
C LEU A 49 -12.85 9.29 0.45
N LYS A 50 -13.92 9.98 0.83
CA LYS A 50 -14.31 11.29 0.27
C LYS A 50 -13.28 12.40 0.53
N THR A 51 -12.34 12.21 1.45
CA THR A 51 -11.23 13.15 1.65
C THR A 51 -10.07 12.97 0.67
N ALA A 52 -10.08 11.89 -0.14
CA ALA A 52 -9.04 11.64 -1.11
C ALA A 52 -9.00 12.78 -2.16
N PRO A 53 -7.82 13.34 -2.48
CA PRO A 53 -7.70 14.47 -3.40
C PRO A 53 -7.77 14.02 -4.89
N VAL A 54 -8.69 13.11 -5.21
CA VAL A 54 -8.87 12.52 -6.56
C VAL A 54 -10.36 12.24 -6.81
N ASN A 55 -10.71 12.09 -8.08
CA ASN A 55 -12.01 11.56 -8.46
C ASN A 55 -12.04 10.04 -8.25
N LEU A 56 -12.78 9.55 -7.27
CA LEU A 56 -12.80 8.13 -6.90
C LEU A 56 -13.33 7.20 -8.00
N ASP A 57 -14.09 7.73 -8.96
CA ASP A 57 -14.59 6.94 -10.09
C ASP A 57 -13.47 6.48 -11.04
N ASP A 58 -12.31 7.13 -11.01
CA ASP A 58 -11.15 6.77 -11.84
C ASP A 58 -10.24 5.73 -11.17
N TYR A 59 -10.63 5.26 -9.97
CA TYR A 59 -9.79 4.45 -9.10
C TYR A 59 -10.45 3.13 -8.70
N GLU A 60 -9.62 2.11 -8.52
CA GLU A 60 -9.97 0.91 -7.76
C GLU A 60 -9.57 1.08 -6.30
N ILE A 61 -10.40 0.57 -5.40
CA ILE A 61 -10.26 0.71 -3.95
C ILE A 61 -9.85 -0.63 -3.34
N ASP A 62 -8.72 -0.66 -2.65
CA ASP A 62 -8.36 -1.70 -1.72
C ASP A 62 -8.52 -1.19 -0.28
N ILE A 63 -9.30 -1.89 0.54
CA ILE A 63 -9.36 -1.67 1.99
C ILE A 63 -8.87 -2.95 2.67
N LYS A 64 -8.00 -2.83 3.66
CA LYS A 64 -7.57 -3.96 4.49
C LYS A 64 -7.66 -3.59 5.96
N VAL A 65 -8.35 -4.41 6.73
CA VAL A 65 -8.42 -4.32 8.19
C VAL A 65 -7.55 -5.42 8.77
N HIS A 66 -6.55 -5.01 9.55
CA HIS A 66 -5.64 -5.92 10.23
C HIS A 66 -5.88 -5.84 11.72
N MET A 67 -5.90 -6.99 12.39
CA MET A 67 -5.64 -7.11 13.81
C MET A 67 -4.20 -7.61 13.92
N LEU A 68 -3.26 -6.75 14.31
CA LEU A 68 -1.84 -7.10 14.46
C LEU A 68 -1.49 -7.32 15.92
N MET A 69 -0.81 -8.42 16.21
CA MET A 69 -0.07 -8.62 17.44
C MET A 69 1.32 -7.97 17.31
N LYS A 70 1.94 -7.65 18.45
CA LYS A 70 3.34 -7.20 18.49
C LYS A 70 4.25 -8.16 17.69
N GLY A 71 5.08 -7.59 16.82
CA GLY A 71 5.99 -8.32 15.93
C GLY A 71 5.40 -8.72 14.58
N GLN A 72 4.08 -8.61 14.37
CA GLN A 72 3.45 -8.95 13.10
C GLN A 72 3.49 -7.78 12.11
N TYR A 73 3.57 -8.12 10.81
CA TYR A 73 3.61 -7.15 9.73
C TYR A 73 2.25 -7.11 8.99
N PRO A 74 1.71 -5.92 8.67
CA PRO A 74 0.47 -5.82 7.91
C PRO A 74 0.66 -6.02 6.40
N CYS A 75 1.89 -5.99 5.91
CA CYS A 75 2.24 -6.17 4.51
C CYS A 75 3.68 -6.67 4.39
N ILE A 76 4.16 -6.83 3.15
CA ILE A 76 5.46 -7.40 2.84
C ILE A 76 6.57 -6.60 3.57
N PRO A 77 7.38 -7.24 4.43
CA PRO A 77 8.47 -6.58 5.16
C PRO A 77 9.64 -6.17 4.25
N ASN A 78 9.80 -6.86 3.12
CA ASN A 78 10.82 -6.54 2.13
C ASN A 78 10.43 -5.32 1.28
N TRP A 79 11.44 -4.61 0.78
CA TRP A 79 11.23 -3.50 -0.14
C TRP A 79 10.60 -4.00 -1.44
N HIS A 80 9.48 -3.42 -1.81
CA HIS A 80 8.75 -3.76 -3.02
C HIS A 80 8.12 -2.52 -3.65
N CYS A 81 7.68 -2.71 -4.89
CA CYS A 81 6.99 -1.72 -5.70
C CYS A 81 5.68 -2.33 -6.17
N ASP A 82 4.58 -1.62 -6.01
CA ASP A 82 3.26 -2.14 -6.34
C ASP A 82 2.97 -2.07 -7.84
N ASN A 83 2.18 -3.03 -8.33
CA ASN A 83 1.63 -3.08 -9.69
C ASN A 83 2.65 -3.01 -10.84
N ILE A 84 3.96 -3.20 -10.60
CA ILE A 84 4.95 -3.29 -11.68
C ILE A 84 4.53 -4.36 -12.71
N PRO A 85 4.48 -4.04 -14.02
CA PRO A 85 4.17 -5.00 -15.07
C PRO A 85 5.11 -6.21 -15.07
N ARG A 86 4.63 -7.35 -15.57
CA ARG A 86 5.40 -8.60 -15.61
C ARG A 86 5.53 -9.15 -17.02
N ASP A 87 6.66 -9.77 -17.33
CA ASP A 87 6.85 -10.54 -18.56
C ASP A 87 6.12 -11.90 -18.49
N GLY A 88 6.17 -12.65 -19.59
CA GLY A 88 5.58 -14.00 -19.66
C GLY A 88 6.17 -15.02 -18.68
N ASN A 89 7.34 -14.74 -18.10
CA ASN A 89 8.01 -15.56 -17.10
C ASN A 89 7.75 -15.08 -15.66
N GLY A 90 6.96 -14.00 -15.48
CA GLY A 90 6.65 -13.42 -14.18
C GLY A 90 7.69 -12.42 -13.65
N ASN A 91 8.75 -12.11 -14.41
CA ASN A 91 9.74 -11.10 -14.02
C ASN A 91 9.13 -9.70 -14.09
N LEU A 92 9.52 -8.84 -13.16
CA LEU A 92 9.14 -7.43 -13.13
C LEU A 92 9.81 -6.67 -14.27
N ILE A 93 9.05 -5.84 -14.99
CA ILE A 93 9.53 -4.96 -16.05
C ILE A 93 9.36 -3.50 -15.60
N TYR A 94 10.37 -2.97 -14.91
CA TYR A 94 10.33 -1.59 -14.41
C TYR A 94 10.40 -0.54 -15.52
N ASP A 95 11.00 -0.87 -16.67
CA ASP A 95 11.21 0.09 -17.76
C ASP A 95 9.90 0.54 -18.44
N ILE A 96 8.83 -0.24 -18.26
CA ILE A 96 7.48 0.09 -18.74
C ILE A 96 6.53 0.44 -17.58
N ALA A 97 7.05 0.57 -16.36
CA ALA A 97 6.27 1.07 -15.24
C ALA A 97 5.86 2.53 -15.54
N LEU A 98 4.58 2.81 -15.35
CA LEU A 98 4.04 4.15 -15.38
C LEU A 98 4.56 4.89 -14.15
N ALA A 99 5.63 5.64 -14.37
CA ALA A 99 6.15 6.66 -13.46
C ALA A 99 5.25 7.91 -13.49
N ASP A 100 3.94 7.69 -13.57
CA ASP A 100 2.95 8.66 -14.00
C ASP A 100 2.44 9.47 -12.80
N VAL A 101 2.79 10.76 -12.83
CA VAL A 101 2.42 11.72 -11.80
C VAL A 101 0.98 12.20 -11.94
N GLU A 102 0.38 12.03 -13.14
CA GLU A 102 -1.02 12.41 -13.39
C GLU A 102 -1.99 11.36 -12.84
N HIS A 103 -1.55 10.11 -12.74
CA HIS A 103 -2.39 8.98 -12.33
C HIS A 103 -1.81 8.21 -11.13
N PRO A 104 -1.49 8.86 -9.99
CA PRO A 104 -0.79 8.21 -8.89
C PRO A 104 -1.62 7.11 -8.22
N MET A 105 -0.98 6.25 -7.45
CA MET A 105 -1.64 5.49 -6.39
C MET A 105 -1.70 6.35 -5.12
N LEU A 106 -2.79 6.28 -4.37
CA LEU A 106 -2.90 6.94 -3.06
C LEU A 106 -2.99 5.92 -1.94
N LEU A 107 -2.44 6.27 -0.79
CA LEU A 107 -2.34 5.43 0.39
C LEU A 107 -2.75 6.19 1.64
N TRP A 108 -3.56 5.56 2.49
CA TRP A 108 -4.00 6.12 3.78
C TRP A 108 -4.04 5.03 4.84
N LEU A 109 -3.66 5.39 6.07
CA LEU A 109 -3.58 4.46 7.19
C LEU A 109 -4.28 5.05 8.42
N SER A 110 -5.03 4.23 9.15
CA SER A 110 -5.71 4.70 10.37
C SER A 110 -4.77 4.96 11.54
N GLY A 111 -3.64 4.27 11.57
CA GLY A 111 -2.64 4.34 12.63
C GLY A 111 -1.46 3.38 12.41
N ASN A 112 -0.68 3.18 13.47
CA ASN A 112 0.48 2.29 13.47
C ASN A 112 0.13 0.80 13.27
N PRO A 113 1.09 -0.01 12.80
CA PRO A 113 2.37 0.40 12.20
C PRO A 113 2.17 1.03 10.81
N THR A 114 2.80 2.17 10.55
CA THR A 114 2.72 2.81 9.24
C THR A 114 3.65 2.17 8.21
N THR A 115 3.38 2.42 6.94
CA THR A 115 4.24 1.98 5.83
C THR A 115 5.53 2.81 5.82
N GLU A 116 6.65 2.17 5.54
CA GLU A 116 7.95 2.84 5.41
C GLU A 116 8.31 3.03 3.94
N PHE A 117 8.83 4.21 3.63
CA PHE A 117 9.25 4.61 2.29
C PHE A 117 10.66 5.18 2.30
N LEU A 118 11.29 5.23 1.13
CA LEU A 118 12.52 6.00 0.94
C LEU A 118 12.27 7.49 1.20
N GLU A 119 13.21 8.15 1.88
CA GLU A 119 13.19 9.59 2.13
C GLU A 119 13.84 10.38 0.99
N ASN A 120 14.77 9.77 0.27
CA ASN A 120 15.41 10.34 -0.90
C ASN A 120 15.35 9.38 -2.09
N PRO A 121 15.26 9.89 -3.33
CA PRO A 121 15.34 9.05 -4.52
C PRO A 121 16.67 8.28 -4.57
N ILE A 122 16.65 7.10 -5.20
CA ILE A 122 17.82 6.24 -5.38
C ILE A 122 17.97 5.89 -6.86
N TYR A 123 19.20 5.86 -7.35
CA TYR A 123 19.51 5.43 -8.70
C TYR A 123 20.12 4.03 -8.68
N LEU A 124 19.41 3.08 -9.29
CA LEU A 124 19.94 1.75 -9.54
C LEU A 124 20.62 1.70 -10.92
N LEU A 125 21.79 1.07 -11.00
CA LEU A 125 22.51 0.85 -12.25
C LEU A 125 21.74 -0.03 -13.24
N SER A 126 20.90 -0.93 -12.73
CA SER A 126 20.03 -1.81 -13.54
C SER A 126 18.71 -2.09 -12.83
N SER A 127 17.66 -2.32 -13.61
CA SER A 127 16.31 -2.66 -13.13
C SER A 127 16.31 -4.06 -12.50
N PRO A 128 15.77 -4.24 -11.28
CA PRO A 128 15.70 -5.55 -10.64
C PRO A 128 14.60 -6.42 -11.29
N ARG A 129 14.79 -7.74 -11.29
CA ARG A 129 13.86 -8.68 -11.95
C ARG A 129 12.71 -9.13 -11.06
N ASN A 130 12.84 -8.98 -9.75
CA ASN A 130 11.82 -9.33 -8.77
C ASN A 130 11.97 -8.48 -7.49
N HIS A 131 11.03 -8.63 -6.55
CA HIS A 131 11.06 -7.87 -5.29
C HIS A 131 12.22 -8.30 -4.37
N GLY A 132 12.61 -9.58 -4.38
CA GLY A 132 13.79 -10.05 -3.64
C GLY A 132 15.07 -9.34 -4.06
N GLU A 133 15.31 -9.24 -5.37
CA GLU A 133 16.47 -8.53 -5.92
C GLU A 133 16.44 -7.04 -5.61
N LEU A 134 15.26 -6.39 -5.66
CA LEU A 134 15.11 -5.00 -5.22
C LEU A 134 15.49 -4.85 -3.74
N HIS A 135 14.97 -5.73 -2.88
CA HIS A 135 15.25 -5.72 -1.46
C HIS A 135 16.74 -5.92 -1.15
N GLU A 136 17.37 -6.92 -1.75
CA GLU A 136 18.80 -7.20 -1.56
C GLU A 136 19.67 -5.99 -1.93
N ARG A 137 19.36 -5.34 -3.06
CA ARG A 137 20.07 -4.13 -3.52
C ARG A 137 19.93 -2.99 -2.52
N LEU A 138 18.70 -2.70 -2.08
CA LEU A 138 18.46 -1.65 -1.09
C LEU A 138 19.10 -1.98 0.26
N VAL A 139 19.02 -3.22 0.75
CA VAL A 139 19.69 -3.59 2.01
C VAL A 139 21.21 -3.45 1.92
N LYS A 140 21.82 -3.86 0.81
CA LYS A 140 23.26 -3.70 0.58
C LYS A 140 23.69 -2.24 0.58
N ASP A 141 22.84 -1.37 0.01
CA ASP A 141 23.09 0.05 -0.12
C ASP A 141 22.44 0.87 1.01
N ALA A 142 22.02 0.25 2.12
CA ALA A 142 21.27 0.91 3.19
C ALA A 142 22.02 2.09 3.86
N ALA A 143 23.35 2.11 3.77
CA ALA A 143 24.16 3.25 4.23
C ALA A 143 24.03 4.49 3.33
N THR A 144 23.46 4.34 2.13
CA THR A 144 23.43 5.38 1.08
C THR A 144 22.08 6.09 0.97
N TYR A 145 21.06 5.64 1.71
CA TYR A 145 19.76 6.27 1.71
C TYR A 145 19.15 6.31 3.11
N LYS A 146 18.17 7.20 3.28
CA LYS A 146 17.30 7.22 4.46
C LYS A 146 15.92 6.72 4.10
N SER A 147 15.25 6.12 5.07
CA SER A 147 13.85 5.75 4.97
C SER A 147 13.09 6.27 6.17
N LYS A 148 11.79 6.51 5.98
CA LYS A 148 10.92 7.00 7.04
C LYS A 148 9.52 6.40 6.96
N PRO A 149 8.87 6.18 8.11
CA PRO A 149 7.43 5.94 8.13
C PRO A 149 6.69 7.16 7.58
N ILE A 150 5.56 6.93 6.92
CA ILE A 150 4.63 8.00 6.56
C ILE A 150 3.69 8.32 7.73
N PRO A 151 3.12 9.54 7.77
CA PRO A 151 2.15 9.91 8.81
C PRO A 151 0.87 9.08 8.71
N GLU A 152 0.27 8.82 9.87
CA GLU A 152 -1.09 8.28 9.94
C GLU A 152 -2.13 9.33 9.51
N ARG A 153 -3.32 8.83 9.15
CA ARG A 153 -4.51 9.60 8.79
C ARG A 153 -4.26 10.67 7.74
N THR A 154 -3.33 10.41 6.83
CA THR A 154 -2.90 11.36 5.80
C THR A 154 -2.83 10.63 4.47
N TRP A 155 -3.34 11.25 3.41
CA TRP A 155 -3.17 10.73 2.06
C TRP A 155 -1.73 10.92 1.58
N VAL A 156 -1.14 9.83 1.13
CA VAL A 156 0.20 9.78 0.56
C VAL A 156 0.12 9.27 -0.87
N SER A 157 0.65 10.04 -1.80
CA SER A 157 0.81 9.67 -3.20
C SER A 157 2.08 8.85 -3.40
N MET A 158 1.96 7.80 -4.18
CA MET A 158 3.05 6.96 -4.64
C MET A 158 2.78 6.49 -6.06
N ASP A 159 3.80 6.00 -6.76
CA ASP A 159 3.66 5.37 -8.07
C ASP A 159 4.28 3.98 -8.10
N GLN A 160 4.26 3.34 -9.27
CA GLN A 160 4.84 2.01 -9.44
C GLN A 160 6.36 2.00 -9.16
N LEU A 161 7.06 3.14 -9.21
CA LEU A 161 8.49 3.26 -8.94
C LEU A 161 8.81 3.77 -7.53
N THR A 162 7.85 3.75 -6.61
CA THR A 162 8.02 4.21 -5.23
C THR A 162 8.15 3.02 -4.27
N PRO A 163 9.38 2.62 -3.87
CA PRO A 163 9.58 1.47 -3.00
C PRO A 163 9.05 1.71 -1.61
N HIS A 164 8.46 0.67 -1.06
CA HIS A 164 7.94 0.69 0.30
C HIS A 164 8.01 -0.68 0.95
N ARG A 165 7.80 -0.70 2.27
CA ARG A 165 7.73 -1.92 3.06
C ARG A 165 6.84 -1.76 4.29
N GLY A 166 6.37 -2.89 4.81
CA GLY A 166 5.69 -2.96 6.10
C GLY A 166 6.68 -2.84 7.26
N ARG A 167 6.23 -2.23 8.36
CA ARG A 167 6.92 -2.27 9.65
C ARG A 167 6.21 -3.26 10.57
N ALA A 168 6.98 -3.89 11.46
CA ALA A 168 6.42 -4.72 12.52
C ALA A 168 5.56 -3.85 13.45
N SER A 169 4.43 -4.40 13.91
CA SER A 169 3.67 -3.77 14.96
C SER A 169 4.45 -3.77 16.27
N GLU A 170 4.52 -2.64 16.96
CA GLU A 170 5.19 -2.52 18.26
C GLU A 170 4.26 -2.93 19.41
N GLU A 171 2.96 -3.00 19.14
CA GLU A 171 1.87 -3.29 20.09
C GLU A 171 0.77 -4.14 19.44
N ASN A 172 -0.22 -4.55 20.23
CA ASN A 172 -1.42 -5.19 19.72
C ASN A 172 -2.40 -4.11 19.26
N THR A 173 -2.70 -4.03 17.96
CA THR A 173 -3.51 -2.92 17.43
C THR A 173 -4.29 -3.27 16.18
N TRP A 174 -5.44 -2.61 16.03
CA TRP A 174 -6.21 -2.63 14.79
C TRP A 174 -5.72 -1.56 13.83
N ARG A 175 -5.53 -1.93 12.57
CA ARG A 175 -5.04 -1.04 11.51
C ARG A 175 -5.84 -1.19 10.24
N ILE A 176 -6.38 -0.07 9.78
CA ILE A 176 -7.02 0.06 8.47
C ILE A 176 -5.99 0.63 7.49
N PHE A 177 -5.93 0.01 6.33
CA PHE A 177 -5.14 0.44 5.19
C PHE A 177 -6.08 0.65 4.02
N ILE A 178 -5.98 1.82 3.37
CA ILE A 178 -6.67 2.11 2.13
C ILE A 178 -5.62 2.36 1.05
N ARG A 179 -5.79 1.73 -0.11
CA ARG A 179 -5.05 2.06 -1.32
C ARG A 179 -6.02 2.36 -2.45
N LEU A 180 -5.80 3.47 -3.12
CA LEU A 180 -6.47 3.83 -4.37
C LEU A 180 -5.49 3.59 -5.50
N THR A 181 -5.89 2.79 -6.49
CA THR A 181 -5.09 2.54 -7.69
C THR A 181 -5.82 3.09 -8.90
N HIS A 182 -5.21 4.03 -9.63
CA HIS A 182 -5.83 4.57 -10.84
C HIS A 182 -5.99 3.46 -11.89
N LYS A 183 -7.13 3.44 -12.60
CA LYS A 183 -7.47 2.38 -13.58
C LYS A 183 -6.43 2.18 -14.69
N ASN A 184 -5.64 3.20 -15.02
CA ASN A 184 -4.53 3.09 -15.99
C ASN A 184 -3.33 2.28 -15.46
N ILE A 185 -3.17 2.17 -14.14
CA ILE A 185 -2.08 1.41 -13.48
C ILE A 185 -2.49 -0.03 -13.21
N VAL A 186 -3.80 -0.29 -13.12
CA VAL A 186 -4.34 -1.58 -12.72
C VAL A 186 -3.92 -2.69 -13.69
N THR A 187 -3.31 -3.74 -13.16
CA THR A 187 -3.00 -4.93 -13.97
C THR A 187 -4.30 -5.65 -14.35
N ALA A 188 -4.42 -6.06 -15.62
CA ALA A 188 -5.56 -6.85 -16.10
C ALA A 188 -5.59 -8.24 -15.44
N ARG A 189 -6.25 -8.35 -14.29
CA ARG A 189 -6.50 -9.61 -13.58
C ARG A 189 -8.00 -9.73 -13.28
N PRO A 190 -8.60 -10.92 -13.34
CA PRO A 190 -10.01 -11.08 -12.97
C PRO A 190 -10.20 -10.89 -11.47
N VAL A 191 -11.21 -10.09 -11.08
CA VAL A 191 -11.66 -9.97 -9.69
C VAL A 191 -12.78 -10.98 -9.46
N ILE A 192 -12.46 -12.07 -8.77
CA ILE A 192 -13.43 -13.15 -8.49
C ILE A 192 -14.37 -12.75 -7.32
N SER A 193 -13.84 -12.03 -6.33
CA SER A 193 -14.61 -11.47 -5.22
C SER A 193 -13.95 -10.17 -4.75
N VAL A 194 -14.76 -9.13 -4.62
CA VAL A 194 -14.34 -7.84 -4.08
C VAL A 194 -14.20 -7.90 -2.56
N VAL A 195 -15.07 -8.64 -1.87
CA VAL A 195 -14.99 -8.77 -0.41
C VAL A 195 -13.98 -9.87 -0.04
N ARG A 196 -13.09 -9.54 0.90
CA ARG A 196 -12.13 -10.46 1.50
C ARG A 196 -12.54 -10.72 2.95
N ARG A 197 -12.96 -11.95 3.25
CA ARG A 197 -13.38 -12.37 4.60
C ARG A 197 -12.28 -13.04 5.41
N HIS A 198 -11.19 -13.48 4.75
CA HIS A 198 -10.09 -14.24 5.36
C HIS A 198 -8.76 -13.71 4.84
N CYS A 199 -8.27 -12.60 5.39
CA CYS A 199 -6.94 -12.09 5.03
C CYS A 199 -6.15 -11.58 6.24
N GLN A 200 -6.27 -12.25 7.38
CA GLN A 200 -5.20 -12.21 8.38
C GLN A 200 -4.01 -13.03 7.85
N VAL A 201 -3.27 -12.42 6.92
CA VAL A 201 -1.99 -12.95 6.47
C VAL A 201 -0.94 -12.42 7.44
N TYR A 202 -0.71 -13.17 8.52
CA TYR A 202 0.41 -12.90 9.41
C TYR A 202 1.68 -13.37 8.73
N LEU A 203 2.44 -12.43 8.19
CA LEU A 203 3.71 -12.74 7.55
C LEU A 203 4.80 -12.80 8.62
N PRO A 204 5.55 -13.91 8.73
CA PRO A 204 6.75 -13.93 9.54
C PRO A 204 7.79 -12.96 8.94
N ALA A 205 8.74 -12.52 9.76
CA ALA A 205 9.73 -11.52 9.36
C ALA A 205 10.58 -11.94 8.14
N ASP A 206 10.71 -13.24 7.90
CA ASP A 206 11.45 -13.84 6.81
C ASP A 206 10.62 -14.06 5.53
N PHE A 207 9.36 -13.64 5.48
CA PHE A 207 8.52 -13.84 4.30
C PHE A 207 8.99 -13.05 3.07
N HIS A 208 9.04 -13.74 1.93
CA HIS A 208 9.43 -13.22 0.63
C HIS A 208 8.49 -13.77 -0.47
N TRP A 209 8.29 -12.99 -1.54
CA TRP A 209 7.59 -13.40 -2.76
C TRP A 209 8.58 -13.69 -3.89
#